data_AF-A0A545SX88-F1
#
_entry.id   AF-A0A545SX88-F1
#
_cell.length_a   1.000
_cell.length_b   1.000
_cell.length_c   1.000
_cell.angle_alpha   90.00
_cell.angle_beta   90.00
_cell.angle_gamma   90.00
#
_symmetry.space_group_name_H-M   'P 1'
#
loop_
_entity.id
_entity.type
_entity.pdbx_description
1 polymer ?
#
loop_
_entity_poly.entity_id
_entity_poly.type
_entity_poly.pdbx_seq_one_letter_code
_entity_poly.pdbx_strand_id
1 'polypeptide(L)'
;MPMSSFTPSPDHAGAFRQALGQFATGVTVVTAASDTGPIAMTVNSFTSVSLDPPLILWCPAHVSERHDAFVKASHFAIHVLKEGQTDLARHFATNGADFSPVDLIHGAHDVPVFEDCLARFDCATHTVHPGGDHSILVGEVLRVTLEPGAPLAFQAGHFGRFTQTS
;
A
#
# COMPACT_ATOMS: atom_id res chain seq x y z
N MET A 1 13.47 28.25 -5.08
CA MET A 1 14.68 27.40 -5.19
C MET A 1 15.11 27.39 -6.64
N PRO A 2 16.40 27.54 -6.96
CA PRO A 2 16.87 27.37 -8.34
C PRO A 2 16.62 25.92 -8.81
N MET A 3 16.46 25.75 -10.12
CA MET A 3 16.36 24.43 -10.73
C MET A 3 17.64 23.63 -10.43
N SER A 4 17.49 22.46 -9.82
CA SER A 4 18.60 21.54 -9.53
C SER A 4 18.43 20.25 -10.35
N SER A 5 19.55 19.70 -10.81
CA SER A 5 19.63 18.43 -11.54
C SER A 5 20.78 17.61 -10.96
N PHE A 6 20.59 16.30 -10.79
CA PHE A 6 21.59 15.39 -10.24
C PHE A 6 21.36 13.96 -10.76
N THR A 7 22.42 13.15 -10.77
CA THR A 7 22.34 11.72 -11.02
C THR A 7 22.14 10.97 -9.69
N PRO A 8 21.14 10.08 -9.55
CA PRO A 8 20.96 9.29 -8.34
C PRO A 8 22.22 8.48 -7.99
N SER A 9 22.68 8.61 -6.75
CA SER A 9 23.80 7.89 -6.16
C SER A 9 23.62 7.83 -4.64
N PRO A 10 24.41 7.03 -3.89
CA PRO A 10 24.36 7.03 -2.43
C PRO A 10 24.52 8.43 -1.81
N ASP A 11 25.39 9.28 -2.38
CA ASP A 11 25.60 10.66 -1.92
C ASP A 11 24.39 11.57 -2.16
N HIS A 12 23.53 11.23 -3.13
CA HIS A 12 22.30 11.95 -3.46
C HIS A 12 21.03 11.23 -2.99
N ALA A 13 21.12 10.21 -2.14
CA ALA A 13 19.96 9.40 -1.74
C ALA A 13 18.83 10.24 -1.11
N GLY A 14 19.20 11.25 -0.30
CA GLY A 14 18.24 12.20 0.28
C GLY A 14 17.51 13.03 -0.78
N ALA A 15 18.24 13.57 -1.76
CA ALA A 15 17.66 14.35 -2.86
C ALA A 15 16.78 13.48 -3.76
N PHE A 16 17.18 12.23 -4.02
CA PHE A 16 16.38 11.28 -4.78
C PHE A 16 15.06 10.95 -4.07
N ARG A 17 15.10 10.64 -2.76
CA ARG A 17 13.89 10.41 -1.96
C ARG A 17 12.99 11.65 -1.91
N GLN A 18 13.58 12.84 -1.81
CA GLN A 18 12.83 14.10 -1.85
C GLN A 18 12.13 14.31 -3.20
N ALA A 19 12.79 13.99 -4.30
CA ALA A 19 12.23 14.07 -5.65
C ALA A 19 11.07 13.08 -5.85
N LEU A 20 11.23 11.82 -5.41
CA LEU A 20 10.16 10.82 -5.42
C LEU A 20 8.94 11.27 -4.60
N GLY A 21 9.18 11.89 -3.45
CA GLY A 21 8.12 12.43 -2.60
C GLY A 21 7.32 13.59 -3.21
N GLN A 22 7.74 14.16 -4.34
CA GLN A 22 6.93 15.18 -5.03
C GLN A 22 5.70 14.58 -5.72
N PHE A 23 5.71 13.29 -6.04
CA PHE A 23 4.52 12.61 -6.57
C PHE A 23 3.55 12.32 -5.42
N ALA A 24 2.44 13.05 -5.38
CA ALA A 24 1.39 12.83 -4.39
C ALA A 24 0.69 11.49 -4.63
N THR A 25 0.37 10.80 -3.54
CA THR A 25 -0.25 9.46 -3.56
C THR A 25 -1.42 9.40 -2.58
N GLY A 26 -2.33 8.45 -2.80
CA GLY A 26 -3.17 7.96 -1.72
C GLY A 26 -2.37 7.08 -0.77
N VAL A 27 -2.95 6.73 0.37
CA VAL A 27 -2.36 5.78 1.32
C VAL A 27 -3.19 4.51 1.34
N THR A 28 -2.53 3.37 1.34
CA THR A 28 -3.19 2.07 1.41
C THR A 28 -2.60 1.20 2.52
N VAL A 29 -3.37 0.22 2.99
CA VAL A 29 -2.90 -0.88 3.83
C VAL A 29 -3.12 -2.18 3.08
N VAL A 30 -2.05 -2.94 2.89
CA VAL A 30 -2.11 -4.28 2.32
C VAL A 30 -2.12 -5.29 3.44
N THR A 31 -2.99 -6.29 3.36
CA THR A 31 -3.11 -7.36 4.34
C THR A 31 -3.06 -8.73 3.69
N ALA A 32 -2.55 -9.73 4.41
CA ALA A 32 -2.52 -11.11 3.97
C ALA A 32 -2.52 -12.06 5.17
N ALA A 33 -2.94 -13.30 4.97
CA ALA A 33 -2.69 -14.36 5.93
C ALA A 33 -1.23 -14.83 5.82
N SER A 34 -0.64 -15.23 6.94
CA SER A 34 0.69 -15.84 7.00
C SER A 34 0.70 -17.00 7.99
N ASP A 35 1.76 -17.81 7.96
CA ASP A 35 1.92 -18.97 8.86
C ASP A 35 1.90 -18.60 10.35
N THR A 36 2.22 -17.35 10.69
CA THR A 36 2.25 -16.84 12.07
C THR A 36 1.03 -15.99 12.43
N GLY A 37 0.03 -15.90 11.55
CA GLY A 37 -1.17 -15.08 11.73
C GLY A 37 -1.29 -13.96 10.69
N PRO A 38 -2.24 -13.03 10.89
CA PRO A 38 -2.50 -11.96 9.93
C PRO A 38 -1.32 -10.97 9.89
N ILE A 39 -1.02 -10.47 8.70
CA ILE A 39 -0.01 -9.43 8.47
C ILE A 39 -0.59 -8.25 7.70
N ALA A 40 -0.07 -7.07 7.97
CA ALA A 40 -0.42 -5.80 7.36
C ALA A 40 0.81 -4.96 7.03
N MET A 41 0.70 -4.11 6.01
CA MET A 41 1.70 -3.13 5.63
C MET A 41 1.05 -1.88 5.06
N THR A 42 1.36 -0.73 5.62
CA THR A 42 1.03 0.55 4.99
C THR A 42 1.92 0.78 3.77
N VAL A 43 1.31 1.02 2.60
CA VAL A 43 2.02 1.28 1.35
C VAL A 43 1.40 2.42 0.58
N ASN A 44 2.24 3.17 -0.13
CA ASN A 44 1.82 4.19 -1.10
C ASN A 44 2.41 3.94 -2.50
N SER A 45 2.95 2.74 -2.74
CA SER A 45 3.42 2.26 -4.04
C SER A 45 2.33 1.58 -4.87
N PHE A 46 1.07 1.64 -4.42
CA PHE A 46 -0.09 1.09 -5.12
C PHE A 46 -0.30 1.75 -6.50
N THR A 47 -0.65 0.98 -7.52
CA THR A 47 -0.99 1.47 -8.86
C THR A 47 -1.97 0.55 -9.57
N SER A 48 -2.94 1.13 -10.29
CA SER A 48 -3.80 0.39 -11.22
C SER A 48 -3.03 0.03 -12.49
N VAL A 49 -3.14 -1.21 -12.97
CA VAL A 49 -2.35 -1.74 -14.10
C VAL A 49 -3.21 -2.02 -15.32
N SER A 50 -4.31 -2.75 -15.16
CA SER A 50 -5.15 -3.21 -16.27
C SER A 50 -6.62 -3.25 -15.86
N LEU A 51 -7.52 -3.03 -16.82
CA LEU A 51 -8.95 -3.19 -16.63
C LEU A 51 -9.45 -4.58 -17.02
N ASP A 52 -8.85 -5.20 -18.05
CA ASP A 52 -9.20 -6.55 -18.50
C ASP A 52 -7.93 -7.33 -18.94
N PRO A 53 -7.46 -8.31 -18.16
CA PRO A 53 -7.97 -8.68 -16.82
C PRO A 53 -7.76 -7.54 -15.81
N PRO A 54 -8.53 -7.48 -14.71
CA PRO A 54 -8.44 -6.40 -13.73
C PRO A 54 -7.19 -6.58 -12.85
N LEU A 55 -6.12 -5.83 -13.16
CA LEU A 55 -4.83 -5.95 -12.48
C LEU A 55 -4.44 -4.67 -11.75
N ILE A 56 -3.84 -4.84 -10.59
CA ILE A 56 -3.19 -3.80 -9.77
C ILE A 56 -1.80 -4.25 -9.36
N LEU A 57 -0.95 -3.31 -8.92
CA LEU A 57 0.35 -3.63 -8.33
C LEU A 57 0.64 -2.82 -7.07
N TRP A 58 1.59 -3.30 -6.28
CA TRP A 58 2.24 -2.59 -5.19
C TRP A 58 3.64 -3.18 -4.93
N CYS A 59 4.47 -2.48 -4.17
CA CYS A 59 5.87 -2.87 -3.99
C CYS A 59 6.26 -3.01 -2.50
N PRO A 60 6.33 -4.24 -1.94
CA PRO A 60 6.93 -4.47 -0.61
C PRO A 60 8.46 -4.37 -0.65
N ALA A 61 9.04 -3.70 0.35
CA ALA A 61 10.49 -3.57 0.49
C ALA A 61 11.12 -4.87 1.01
N HIS A 62 12.28 -5.27 0.49
CA HIS A 62 13.02 -6.46 0.93
C HIS A 62 13.45 -6.40 2.40
N VAL A 63 13.67 -5.18 2.91
CA VAL A 63 14.05 -4.94 4.31
C VAL A 63 12.91 -5.16 5.30
N SER A 64 11.67 -5.33 4.83
CA SER A 64 10.54 -5.63 5.71
C SER A 64 10.58 -7.10 6.13
N GLU A 65 10.46 -7.36 7.43
CA GLU A 65 10.29 -8.72 7.97
C GLU A 65 9.07 -9.45 7.41
N ARG A 66 8.10 -8.70 6.88
CA ARG A 66 6.85 -9.21 6.28
C ARG A 66 6.96 -9.46 4.78
N HIS A 67 8.08 -9.10 4.14
CA HIS A 67 8.28 -9.20 2.69
C HIS A 67 7.98 -10.60 2.15
N ASP A 68 8.65 -11.62 2.70
CA ASP A 68 8.56 -12.98 2.20
C ASP A 68 7.16 -13.56 2.37
N ALA A 69 6.47 -13.20 3.45
CA ALA A 69 5.10 -13.63 3.68
C ALA A 69 4.14 -13.04 2.64
N PHE A 70 4.28 -11.76 2.30
CA PHE A 70 3.48 -11.16 1.21
C PHE A 70 3.81 -11.75 -0.16
N VAL A 71 5.08 -11.95 -0.49
CA VAL A 71 5.49 -12.51 -1.79
C VAL A 71 5.04 -13.96 -1.97
N LYS A 72 4.91 -14.72 -0.88
CA LYS A 72 4.41 -16.11 -0.89
C LYS A 72 2.89 -16.22 -0.76
N ALA A 73 2.21 -15.15 -0.34
CA ALA A 73 0.77 -15.16 -0.15
C ALA A 73 0.05 -15.38 -1.49
N SER A 74 -0.87 -16.35 -1.53
CA SER A 74 -1.70 -16.59 -2.71
C SER A 74 -2.79 -15.53 -2.88
N HIS A 75 -3.22 -14.91 -1.77
CA HIS A 75 -4.25 -13.88 -1.74
C HIS A 75 -3.87 -12.78 -0.75
N PHE A 76 -4.30 -11.56 -1.06
CA PHE A 76 -4.11 -10.38 -0.23
C PHE A 76 -5.25 -9.38 -0.47
N ALA A 77 -5.40 -8.42 0.42
CA ALA A 77 -6.35 -7.32 0.24
C ALA A 77 -5.65 -5.96 0.33
N ILE A 78 -6.02 -5.01 -0.53
CA ILE A 78 -5.55 -3.62 -0.47
C ILE A 78 -6.69 -2.71 -0.03
N HIS A 79 -6.49 -1.96 1.05
CA HIS A 79 -7.45 -1.02 1.63
C HIS A 79 -7.00 0.41 1.37
N VAL A 80 -7.76 1.19 0.59
CA VAL A 80 -7.49 2.61 0.34
C VAL A 80 -8.04 3.44 1.49
N LEU A 81 -7.16 4.14 2.20
CA LEU A 81 -7.52 4.83 3.44
C LEU A 81 -8.27 6.15 3.21
N LYS A 82 -9.21 6.43 4.11
CA LYS A 82 -9.98 7.67 4.22
C LYS A 82 -9.20 8.75 4.94
N GLU A 83 -9.54 10.01 4.68
CA GLU A 83 -9.13 11.15 5.49
C GLU A 83 -9.45 10.88 6.98
N GLY A 84 -8.51 11.24 7.87
CA GLY A 84 -8.62 10.96 9.30
C GLY A 84 -7.95 9.65 9.75
N GLN A 85 -7.65 8.71 8.84
CA GLN A 85 -7.01 7.43 9.19
C GLN A 85 -5.47 7.48 9.25
N THR A 86 -4.91 8.64 9.63
CA THR A 86 -3.45 8.84 9.74
C THR A 86 -2.83 7.91 10.78
N ASP A 87 -3.49 7.73 11.93
CA ASP A 87 -2.97 6.89 13.01
C ASP A 87 -2.94 5.42 12.60
N LEU A 88 -3.96 4.96 11.87
CA LEU A 88 -4.01 3.63 11.29
C LEU A 88 -2.87 3.41 10.27
N ALA A 89 -2.66 4.37 9.39
CA ALA A 89 -1.55 4.34 8.43
C ALA A 89 -0.19 4.27 9.13
N ARG A 90 0.02 5.05 10.20
CA ARG A 90 1.26 5.01 10.99
C ARG A 90 1.44 3.67 11.70
N HIS A 91 0.35 3.15 12.27
CA HIS A 91 0.37 1.88 12.99
C HIS A 91 0.83 0.73 12.09
N PHE A 92 0.18 0.52 10.94
CA PHE A 92 0.55 -0.58 10.04
C PHE A 92 1.85 -0.34 9.24
N ALA A 93 2.46 0.85 9.33
CA ALA A 93 3.81 1.07 8.83
C ALA A 93 4.87 0.40 9.73
N THR A 94 4.60 0.28 11.04
CA THR A 94 5.54 -0.28 12.03
C THR A 94 5.08 -1.62 12.59
N ASN A 95 3.81 -1.72 12.99
CA ASN A 95 3.22 -2.79 13.80
C ASN A 95 2.35 -3.73 12.95
N GLY A 96 2.90 -4.25 11.86
CA GLY A 96 2.14 -5.03 10.87
C GLY A 96 1.56 -6.37 11.33
N ALA A 97 1.74 -6.79 12.58
CA ALA A 97 1.13 -8.00 13.13
C ALA A 97 0.06 -7.70 14.21
N ASP A 98 -0.07 -6.42 14.61
CA ASP A 98 -1.03 -5.99 15.63
C ASP A 98 -2.26 -5.39 14.95
N PHE A 99 -3.36 -6.14 14.97
CA PHE A 99 -4.64 -5.71 14.38
C PHE A 99 -5.59 -5.08 15.42
N SER A 100 -5.13 -4.79 16.65
CA SER A 100 -5.96 -4.16 17.68
C SER A 100 -6.62 -2.81 17.31
N PRO A 101 -6.10 -2.00 16.36
CA PRO A 101 -6.78 -0.75 15.98
C PRO A 101 -7.98 -0.92 15.06
N VAL A 102 -8.26 -2.14 14.57
CA VAL A 102 -9.35 -2.40 13.63
C VAL A 102 -10.19 -3.60 14.08
N ASP A 103 -11.47 -3.58 13.71
CA ASP A 103 -12.33 -4.77 13.83
C ASP A 103 -11.98 -5.75 12.70
N LEU A 104 -11.07 -6.68 13.02
CA LEU A 104 -10.58 -7.66 12.06
C LEU A 104 -11.66 -8.69 11.69
N ILE A 105 -11.85 -8.87 10.38
CA ILE A 105 -12.74 -9.85 9.77
C ILE A 105 -11.88 -10.77 8.89
N HIS A 106 -12.27 -12.04 8.75
CA HIS A 106 -11.66 -12.95 7.79
C HIS A 106 -12.52 -13.00 6.52
N GLY A 107 -11.96 -12.48 5.43
CA GLY A 107 -12.62 -12.45 4.12
C GLY A 107 -12.56 -13.79 3.39
N ALA A 108 -12.80 -13.75 2.08
CA ALA A 108 -12.58 -14.92 1.24
C ALA A 108 -11.10 -15.38 1.33
N HIS A 109 -10.87 -16.69 1.25
CA HIS A 109 -9.53 -17.29 1.38
C HIS A 109 -8.81 -16.97 2.70
N ASP A 110 -9.56 -16.66 3.76
CA ASP A 110 -9.06 -16.34 5.10
C ASP A 110 -8.17 -15.07 5.14
N VAL A 111 -8.26 -14.21 4.12
CA VAL A 111 -7.51 -12.96 4.08
C VAL A 111 -8.01 -12.04 5.20
N PRO A 112 -7.14 -11.54 6.09
CA PRO A 112 -7.52 -10.57 7.11
C PRO A 112 -7.93 -9.26 6.45
N VAL A 113 -9.14 -8.78 6.75
CA VAL A 113 -9.66 -7.53 6.21
C VAL A 113 -10.30 -6.71 7.32
N PHE A 114 -10.40 -5.41 7.11
CA PHE A 114 -11.19 -4.51 7.95
C PHE A 114 -12.14 -3.68 7.09
N GLU A 115 -13.18 -3.15 7.71
CA GLU A 115 -14.13 -2.22 7.08
C GLU A 115 -13.69 -0.77 7.28
N ASP A 116 -14.50 0.21 6.86
CA ASP A 116 -14.17 1.63 6.98
C ASP A 116 -12.94 2.06 6.16
N CYS A 117 -12.90 1.69 4.88
CA CYS A 117 -11.92 2.21 3.92
C CYS A 117 -12.64 2.68 2.65
N LEU A 118 -12.04 3.57 1.86
CA LEU A 118 -12.69 4.08 0.64
C LEU A 118 -12.92 2.98 -0.39
N ALA A 119 -11.93 2.12 -0.54
CA ALA A 119 -12.02 0.98 -1.43
C ALA A 119 -11.21 -0.18 -0.84
N ARG A 120 -11.73 -1.38 -0.97
CA ARG A 120 -10.98 -2.62 -0.73
C ARG A 120 -10.94 -3.45 -2.00
N PHE A 121 -9.74 -3.89 -2.39
CA PHE A 121 -9.52 -4.81 -3.49
C PHE A 121 -9.06 -6.14 -2.92
N ASP A 122 -9.89 -7.17 -3.06
CA ASP A 122 -9.49 -8.54 -2.72
C ASP A 122 -8.82 -9.16 -3.94
N CYS A 123 -7.60 -9.64 -3.78
CA CYS A 123 -6.73 -10.01 -4.89
C CYS A 123 -6.21 -11.43 -4.75
N ALA A 124 -6.07 -12.12 -5.89
CA ALA A 124 -5.15 -13.25 -6.02
C ALA A 124 -3.80 -12.74 -6.52
N THR A 125 -2.71 -13.29 -6.01
CA THR A 125 -1.36 -12.99 -6.52
C THR A 125 -1.24 -13.51 -7.95
N HIS A 126 -1.03 -12.59 -8.89
CA HIS A 126 -0.91 -12.89 -10.31
C HIS A 126 0.55 -13.15 -10.70
N THR A 127 1.46 -12.26 -10.31
CA THR A 127 2.90 -12.43 -10.54
C THR A 127 3.74 -11.57 -9.61
N VAL A 128 5.01 -11.96 -9.42
CA VAL A 128 5.99 -11.21 -8.64
C VAL A 128 7.25 -11.01 -9.47
N HIS A 129 7.69 -9.76 -9.58
CA HIS A 129 8.91 -9.38 -10.30
C HIS A 129 9.96 -8.75 -9.37
N PRO A 130 11.26 -8.86 -9.70
CA PRO A 130 12.28 -8.08 -9.02
C PRO A 130 12.13 -6.58 -9.30
N GLY A 131 12.34 -5.74 -8.30
CA GLY A 131 12.21 -4.28 -8.38
C GLY A 131 13.35 -3.53 -7.67
N GLY A 132 14.58 -4.05 -7.75
CA GLY A 132 15.72 -3.52 -6.99
C GLY A 132 15.68 -3.97 -5.54
N ASP A 133 15.57 -3.02 -4.60
CA ASP A 133 15.43 -3.26 -3.15
C ASP A 133 13.97 -3.54 -2.73
N HIS A 134 13.06 -3.64 -3.70
CA HIS A 134 11.67 -4.04 -3.55
C HIS A 134 11.33 -5.19 -4.49
N SER A 135 10.24 -5.89 -4.19
CA SER A 135 9.55 -6.74 -5.16
C SER A 135 8.37 -5.98 -5.75
N ILE A 136 8.01 -6.24 -7.01
CA ILE A 136 6.79 -5.72 -7.64
C ILE A 136 5.76 -6.85 -7.61
N LEU A 137 4.73 -6.71 -6.80
CA LEU A 137 3.68 -7.71 -6.64
C LEU A 137 2.45 -7.25 -7.44
N VAL A 138 2.07 -8.04 -8.44
CA VAL A 138 0.88 -7.82 -9.27
C VAL A 138 -0.23 -8.73 -8.77
N GLY A 139 -1.41 -8.17 -8.52
CA GLY A 139 -2.60 -8.90 -8.13
C GLY A 139 -3.70 -8.80 -9.17
N GLU A 140 -4.42 -9.90 -9.37
CA GLU A 140 -5.70 -9.92 -10.08
C GLU A 140 -6.82 -9.65 -9.10
N VAL A 141 -7.64 -8.63 -9.38
CA VAL A 141 -8.74 -8.21 -8.52
C VAL A 141 -9.93 -9.14 -8.70
N LEU A 142 -10.28 -9.85 -7.63
CA LEU A 142 -11.39 -10.80 -7.61
C LEU A 142 -12.69 -10.14 -7.12
N ARG A 143 -12.58 -9.14 -6.24
CA ARG A 143 -13.70 -8.42 -5.66
C ARG A 143 -13.32 -7.00 -5.28
N VAL A 144 -14.27 -6.07 -5.44
CA VAL A 144 -14.15 -4.68 -5.00
C VAL A 144 -15.23 -4.37 -3.98
N THR A 145 -14.84 -3.71 -2.89
CA THR A 145 -15.76 -3.01 -1.97
C THR A 145 -15.49 -1.52 -2.09
N LEU A 146 -16.52 -0.68 -2.14
CA LEU A 146 -16.40 0.77 -2.33
C LEU A 146 -17.29 1.50 -1.33
N GLU A 147 -16.73 2.53 -0.69
CA GLU A 147 -17.44 3.42 0.23
C GLU A 147 -17.19 4.89 -0.14
N PRO A 148 -18.15 5.79 0.14
CA PRO A 148 -17.95 7.22 -0.06
C PRO A 148 -16.98 7.82 0.97
N GLY A 149 -16.31 8.92 0.60
CA GLY A 149 -15.48 9.70 1.51
C GLY A 149 -14.37 10.47 0.79
N ALA A 150 -13.54 11.16 1.58
CA ALA A 150 -12.33 11.83 1.10
C ALA A 150 -11.10 10.94 1.34
N PRO A 151 -10.08 10.94 0.46
CA PRO A 151 -8.90 10.09 0.62
C PRO A 151 -7.87 10.70 1.58
N LEU A 152 -7.15 9.82 2.29
CA LEU A 152 -5.90 10.18 2.94
C LEU A 152 -4.82 10.39 1.86
N ALA A 153 -4.29 11.60 1.78
CA ALA A 153 -3.22 11.92 0.85
C ALA A 153 -1.85 11.84 1.55
N PHE A 154 -0.82 11.52 0.78
CA PHE A 154 0.57 11.54 1.23
C PHE A 154 1.47 12.19 0.17
N GLN A 155 2.24 13.19 0.59
CA GLN A 155 3.19 13.90 -0.26
C GLN A 155 4.37 14.39 0.58
N ALA A 156 5.59 14.22 0.05
CA ALA A 156 6.83 14.75 0.62
C ALA A 156 7.02 14.42 2.12
N GLY A 157 6.61 13.22 2.56
CA GLY A 157 6.73 12.79 3.97
C GLY A 157 5.59 13.23 4.89
N HIS A 158 4.56 13.90 4.36
CA HIS A 158 3.47 14.47 5.13
C HIS A 158 2.14 13.85 4.71
N PHE A 159 1.31 13.54 5.71
CA PHE A 159 -0.10 13.24 5.49
C PHE A 159 -0.86 14.54 5.21
N GLY A 160 -1.87 14.45 4.37
CA GLY A 160 -2.73 15.58 4.01
C GLY A 160 -4.10 15.11 3.53
N ARG A 161 -4.83 16.06 2.96
CA ARG A 161 -6.18 15.85 2.41
C ARG A 161 -6.21 16.24 0.94
N PHE A 162 -7.04 15.55 0.17
CA PHE A 162 -7.36 16.00 -1.18
C PHE A 162 -8.37 17.15 -1.12
N THR A 163 -8.11 18.23 -1.85
CA THR A 163 -9.06 19.33 -2.03
C THR A 163 -9.34 19.47 -3.51
N GLN A 164 -10.59 19.23 -3.91
CA GLN A 164 -11.00 19.40 -5.30
C GLN A 164 -10.89 20.88 -5.69
N THR A 165 -10.23 21.14 -6.81
CA THR A 165 -10.23 22.47 -7.43
C THR A 165 -11.45 22.61 -8.33
N SER A 166 -12.07 23.79 -8.32
CA SER A 166 -13.18 24.17 -9.21
C SER A 166 -12.73 24.37 -10.65
#